data_AF-A0A0S2ICA7-F1
#
_entry.id   AF-A0A0S2ICA7-F1
#
_cell.length_a   1.000
_cell.length_b   1.000
_cell.length_c   1.000
_cell.angle_alpha   90.00
_cell.angle_beta   90.00
_cell.angle_gamma   90.00
#
_symmetry.space_group_name_H-M   'P 1'
#
loop_
_entity.id
_entity.type
_entity.pdbx_description
1 polymer ?
#
loop_
_entity_poly.entity_id
_entity_poly.type
_entity_poly.pdbx_seq_one_letter_code
_entity_poly.pdbx_strand_id
1 'polypeptide(L)'
;MKKKNPGFQKQKKMPTIQQLIRSARKKITYKAKAPALKSCPQRRGICLRVYTVTPKKPNSALRKVARVRLTTGFEVTAYIPGIGHNLQEHAVVLVRGGRVKDLPGVRYHIVRGTLDTAGVKNRVQSRSKYGVKLSAKSASKTGAKKIKNLLSPWGVSSSPLCFFGLCFGGKIQKDLTKPGVYPFRIFGLLVFTL
;
A
#
# COMPACT_ATOMS: atom_id res chain seq x y z
N MET A 1 4.83 -55.08 47.25
CA MET A 1 5.23 -53.93 46.41
C MET A 1 4.81 -54.21 44.96
N LYS A 2 3.81 -53.51 44.42
CA LYS A 2 3.34 -53.70 43.04
C LYS A 2 4.31 -53.02 42.06
N LYS A 3 5.08 -53.79 41.28
CA LYS A 3 5.93 -53.26 40.21
C LYS A 3 5.02 -52.60 39.15
N LYS A 4 5.05 -51.27 39.06
CA LYS A 4 4.39 -50.53 37.96
C LYS A 4 5.13 -50.86 36.66
N ASN A 5 4.43 -51.42 35.68
CA ASN A 5 4.96 -51.62 34.33
C ASN A 5 5.32 -50.24 33.71
N PRO A 6 6.56 -50.04 33.21
CA PRO A 6 6.90 -48.81 32.50
C PRO A 6 6.12 -48.79 31.18
N GLY A 7 5.26 -47.79 31.02
CA GLY A 7 4.44 -47.62 29.83
C GLY A 7 5.28 -47.63 28.56
N PHE A 8 4.79 -48.34 27.54
CA PHE A 8 5.38 -48.47 26.22
C PHE A 8 5.54 -47.09 25.57
N GLN A 9 6.74 -46.52 25.66
CA GLN A 9 7.07 -45.25 25.00
C GLN A 9 7.16 -45.50 23.50
N LYS A 10 6.14 -45.07 22.76
CA LYS A 10 6.07 -45.19 21.29
C LYS A 10 7.19 -44.36 20.67
N GLN A 11 8.34 -44.99 20.40
CA GLN A 11 9.49 -44.32 19.80
C GLN A 11 9.10 -43.73 18.44
N LYS A 12 9.34 -42.44 18.26
CA LYS A 12 9.14 -41.72 16.99
C LYS A 12 10.10 -42.30 15.94
N LYS A 13 9.65 -43.29 15.17
CA LYS A 13 10.45 -43.92 14.10
C LYS A 13 10.79 -42.87 13.05
N MET A 14 12.07 -42.54 12.95
CA MET A 14 12.61 -41.82 11.80
C MET A 14 12.58 -42.74 10.58
N PRO A 15 12.14 -42.25 9.41
CA PRO A 15 12.07 -43.09 8.22
C PRO A 15 13.47 -43.50 7.78
N THR A 16 13.63 -44.76 7.40
CA THR A 16 14.90 -45.30 6.92
C THR A 16 15.19 -44.83 5.50
N ILE A 17 16.46 -44.85 5.08
CA ILE A 17 16.87 -44.43 3.73
C ILE A 17 16.15 -45.27 2.66
N GLN A 18 16.00 -46.59 2.87
CA GLN A 18 15.26 -47.46 1.96
C GLN A 18 13.78 -47.07 1.84
N GLN A 19 13.14 -46.55 2.90
CA GLN A 19 11.77 -46.01 2.82
C GLN A 19 11.71 -44.73 1.98
N LEU A 20 12.73 -43.88 2.06
CA LEU A 20 12.83 -42.66 1.24
C LEU A 20 13.12 -42.97 -0.23
N ILE A 21 13.89 -44.03 -0.51
CA ILE A 21 14.13 -44.55 -1.86
C ILE A 21 12.84 -45.10 -2.46
N ARG A 22 12.06 -45.89 -1.69
CA ARG A 22 10.76 -46.41 -2.13
C ARG A 22 9.68 -45.34 -2.24
N SER A 23 9.77 -44.28 -1.45
CA SER A 23 8.74 -43.23 -1.38
C SER A 23 9.37 -41.90 -1.00
N ALA A 24 9.61 -41.08 -2.02
CA ALA A 24 10.16 -39.75 -1.87
C ALA A 24 9.25 -38.85 -1.01
N ARG A 25 9.87 -37.95 -0.24
CA ARG A 25 9.13 -36.95 0.55
C ARG A 25 8.33 -36.05 -0.37
N LYS A 26 7.02 -35.95 -0.14
CA LYS A 26 6.14 -35.04 -0.87
C LYS A 26 6.26 -33.63 -0.27
N LYS A 27 6.49 -32.63 -1.12
CA LYS A 27 6.45 -31.22 -0.71
C LYS A 27 5.00 -30.84 -0.43
N ILE A 28 4.75 -30.18 0.70
CA ILE A 28 3.42 -29.66 1.05
C ILE A 28 3.14 -28.45 0.16
N THR A 29 2.05 -28.49 -0.59
CA THR A 29 1.62 -27.36 -1.44
C THR A 29 0.51 -26.57 -0.76
N TYR A 30 0.59 -25.23 -0.85
CA TYR A 30 -0.43 -24.33 -0.29
C TYR A 30 -1.21 -23.66 -1.41
N LYS A 31 -2.53 -23.56 -1.23
CA LYS A 31 -3.40 -22.85 -2.18
C LYS A 31 -3.28 -21.35 -1.98
N ALA A 32 -3.22 -20.61 -3.10
CA ALA A 32 -3.18 -19.16 -3.07
C ALA A 32 -4.44 -18.55 -2.41
N LYS A 33 -4.24 -17.53 -1.58
CA LYS A 33 -5.35 -16.82 -0.90
C LYS A 33 -6.19 -15.96 -1.86
N ALA A 34 -5.67 -15.64 -3.04
CA ALA A 34 -6.31 -14.78 -4.05
C ALA A 34 -6.11 -15.34 -5.47
N PRO A 35 -6.77 -16.46 -5.85
CA PRO A 35 -6.52 -17.17 -7.10
C PRO A 35 -6.92 -16.36 -8.36
N ALA A 36 -7.94 -15.50 -8.27
CA ALA A 36 -8.47 -14.78 -9.43
C ALA A 36 -7.52 -13.71 -10.00
N LEU A 37 -6.52 -13.29 -9.21
CA LEU A 37 -5.52 -12.32 -9.65
C LEU A 37 -4.44 -12.94 -10.54
N LYS A 38 -4.34 -14.28 -10.62
CA LYS A 38 -3.30 -15.01 -11.39
C LYS A 38 -1.91 -14.41 -11.17
N SER A 39 -1.43 -14.45 -9.91
CA SER A 39 -0.16 -13.89 -9.41
C SER A 39 0.11 -12.38 -9.66
N CYS A 40 -0.83 -11.63 -10.25
CA CYS A 40 -0.73 -10.17 -10.32
C CYS A 40 -1.05 -9.52 -8.95
N PRO A 41 -0.41 -8.39 -8.61
CA PRO A 41 -0.72 -7.68 -7.36
C PRO A 41 -2.12 -7.05 -7.38
N GLN A 42 -2.53 -6.54 -8.54
CA GLN A 42 -3.80 -5.85 -8.76
C GLN A 42 -4.33 -6.20 -10.16
N ARG A 43 -5.64 -6.16 -10.33
CA ARG A 43 -6.29 -6.41 -11.63
C ARG A 43 -7.44 -5.44 -11.83
N ARG A 44 -7.58 -4.93 -13.05
CA ARG A 44 -8.74 -4.13 -13.45
C ARG A 44 -9.98 -5.03 -13.57
N GLY A 45 -11.15 -4.47 -13.31
CA GLY A 45 -12.42 -5.14 -13.52
C GLY A 45 -13.58 -4.15 -13.63
N ILE A 46 -14.73 -4.66 -14.04
CA ILE A 46 -15.97 -3.90 -14.20
C ILE A 46 -16.95 -4.37 -13.12
N CYS A 47 -17.59 -3.43 -12.43
CA CYS A 47 -18.65 -3.74 -11.47
C CYS A 47 -19.90 -4.21 -12.21
N LEU A 48 -20.39 -5.41 -11.85
CA LEU A 48 -21.66 -5.94 -12.34
C LEU A 48 -22.82 -5.40 -11.49
N ARG A 49 -22.70 -5.52 -10.17
CA ARG A 49 -23.70 -5.01 -9.22
C ARG A 49 -23.02 -4.55 -7.93
N VAL A 50 -23.60 -3.53 -7.31
CA VAL A 50 -23.15 -2.98 -6.03
C VAL A 50 -24.26 -3.13 -5.00
N TYR A 51 -23.98 -3.79 -3.89
CA TYR A 51 -24.98 -4.12 -2.87
C TYR A 51 -24.36 -4.23 -1.48
N THR A 52 -25.21 -4.36 -0.48
CA THR A 52 -24.80 -4.51 0.92
C THR A 52 -24.98 -5.95 1.38
N VAL A 53 -24.10 -6.41 2.27
CA VAL A 53 -24.11 -7.77 2.82
C VAL A 53 -23.98 -7.71 4.34
N THR A 54 -24.75 -8.55 5.02
CA THR A 54 -24.63 -8.73 6.48
C THR A 54 -23.47 -9.68 6.82
N PRO A 55 -22.65 -9.37 7.84
CA PRO A 55 -21.53 -10.21 8.25
C PRO A 55 -21.98 -11.51 8.92
N LYS A 56 -21.04 -12.44 9.12
CA LYS A 56 -21.24 -13.59 9.99
C LYS A 56 -21.39 -13.14 11.46
N LYS A 57 -22.22 -13.86 12.23
CA LYS A 57 -22.26 -13.78 13.71
C LYS A 57 -20.82 -13.97 14.25
N PRO A 58 -20.32 -13.19 15.22
CA PRO A 58 -20.98 -12.34 16.23
C PRO A 58 -21.24 -10.89 15.81
N ASN A 59 -20.81 -10.48 14.63
CA ASN A 59 -20.85 -9.08 14.23
C ASN A 59 -22.20 -8.74 13.58
N SER A 60 -22.60 -7.48 13.67
CA SER A 60 -23.76 -6.91 12.95
C SER A 60 -23.34 -5.59 12.30
N ALA A 61 -23.56 -5.46 10.99
CA ALA A 61 -23.30 -4.24 10.21
C ALA A 61 -23.82 -4.41 8.77
N LEU A 62 -23.97 -3.32 8.04
CA LEU A 62 -24.15 -3.34 6.59
C LEU A 62 -22.80 -3.11 5.91
N ARG A 63 -22.22 -4.17 5.33
CA ARG A 63 -20.94 -4.09 4.62
C ARG A 63 -21.18 -3.81 3.14
N LYS A 64 -20.51 -2.81 2.58
CA LYS A 64 -20.63 -2.42 1.17
C LYS A 64 -19.72 -3.28 0.29
N VAL A 65 -20.29 -3.92 -0.71
CA VAL A 65 -19.63 -4.94 -1.53
C VAL A 65 -20.02 -4.75 -3.00
N ALA A 66 -19.13 -5.10 -3.91
CA ALA A 66 -19.42 -5.15 -5.34
C ALA A 66 -19.11 -6.54 -5.92
N ARG A 67 -19.93 -7.00 -6.86
CA ARG A 67 -19.58 -8.08 -7.78
C ARG A 67 -18.82 -7.47 -8.95
N VAL A 68 -17.63 -7.98 -9.22
CA VAL A 68 -16.71 -7.42 -10.21
C VAL A 68 -16.28 -8.52 -11.17
N ARG A 69 -16.41 -8.29 -12.47
CA ARG A 69 -15.83 -9.12 -13.51
C ARG A 69 -14.43 -8.61 -13.82
N LEU A 70 -13.41 -9.40 -13.48
CA LEU A 70 -12.02 -9.06 -13.75
C LEU A 70 -11.71 -9.23 -15.24
N THR A 71 -10.64 -8.58 -15.71
CA THR A 71 -10.11 -8.79 -17.08
C THR A 71 -9.74 -10.26 -17.37
N THR A 72 -9.52 -11.07 -16.33
CA THR A 72 -9.22 -12.51 -16.45
C THR A 72 -10.45 -13.36 -16.79
N GLY A 73 -11.65 -12.77 -16.81
CA GLY A 73 -12.93 -13.47 -16.96
C GLY A 73 -13.53 -13.95 -15.64
N PHE A 74 -12.77 -13.95 -14.54
CA PHE A 74 -13.30 -14.35 -13.23
C PHE A 74 -14.22 -13.29 -12.64
N GLU A 75 -15.39 -13.74 -12.18
CA GLU A 75 -16.27 -12.92 -11.37
C GLU A 75 -15.98 -13.07 -9.89
N VAL A 76 -15.64 -11.96 -9.25
CA VAL A 76 -15.23 -11.94 -7.85
C VAL A 76 -16.09 -10.96 -7.07
N THR A 77 -16.26 -11.27 -5.78
CA THR A 77 -16.91 -10.37 -4.84
C THR A 77 -15.83 -9.57 -4.11
N ALA A 78 -15.87 -8.24 -4.22
CA ALA A 78 -14.86 -7.33 -3.68
C ALA A 78 -15.46 -6.35 -2.67
N TYR A 79 -14.77 -6.16 -1.55
CA TYR A 79 -15.17 -5.22 -0.50
C TYR A 79 -14.80 -3.79 -0.87
N ILE A 80 -15.70 -2.85 -0.58
CA ILE A 80 -15.47 -1.42 -0.78
C ILE A 80 -15.03 -0.81 0.56
N PRO A 81 -13.75 -0.39 0.70
CA PRO A 81 -13.26 0.10 1.97
C PRO A 81 -13.59 1.59 2.19
N GLY A 82 -13.92 1.93 3.43
CA GLY A 82 -14.13 3.32 3.86
C GLY A 82 -15.60 3.66 4.10
N ILE A 83 -15.86 4.96 4.25
CA ILE A 83 -17.20 5.50 4.49
C ILE A 83 -17.71 6.07 3.17
N GLY A 84 -18.88 5.61 2.74
CA GLY A 84 -19.47 6.03 1.46
C GLY A 84 -18.74 5.49 0.23
N HIS A 85 -19.41 5.51 -0.92
CA HIS A 85 -18.86 5.13 -2.22
C HIS A 85 -19.66 5.76 -3.35
N ASN A 86 -19.05 5.88 -4.53
CA ASN A 86 -19.63 6.44 -5.74
C ASN A 86 -19.81 5.37 -6.85
N LEU A 87 -19.70 4.09 -6.50
CA LEU A 87 -19.69 3.04 -7.51
C LEU A 87 -21.12 2.70 -7.91
N GLN A 88 -21.34 2.76 -9.21
CA GLN A 88 -22.55 2.32 -9.88
C GLN A 88 -22.25 1.03 -10.66
N GLU A 89 -23.27 0.49 -11.31
CA GLU A 89 -23.10 -0.59 -12.28
C GLU A 89 -22.19 -0.12 -13.42
N HIS A 90 -21.43 -1.04 -14.01
CA HIS A 90 -20.45 -0.80 -15.08
C HIS A 90 -19.25 0.10 -14.75
N ALA A 91 -19.14 0.60 -13.51
CA ALA A 91 -17.96 1.33 -13.08
C ALA A 91 -16.69 0.46 -13.17
N VAL A 92 -15.62 1.02 -13.70
CA VAL A 92 -14.32 0.36 -13.82
C VAL A 92 -13.53 0.57 -12.53
N VAL A 93 -13.10 -0.54 -11.94
CA VAL A 93 -12.45 -0.56 -10.64
C VAL A 93 -11.13 -1.34 -10.68
N LEU A 94 -10.23 -0.97 -9.77
CA LEU A 94 -8.98 -1.68 -9.55
C LEU A 94 -9.12 -2.54 -8.30
N VAL A 95 -8.89 -3.84 -8.45
CA VAL A 95 -9.07 -4.84 -7.40
C VAL A 95 -7.71 -5.32 -6.92
N ARG A 96 -7.54 -5.39 -5.60
CA ARG A 96 -6.37 -5.96 -4.91
C ARG A 96 -6.77 -7.15 -4.05
N GLY A 97 -5.79 -7.98 -3.69
CA GLY A 97 -5.98 -9.09 -2.77
C GLY A 97 -6.28 -8.61 -1.34
N GLY A 98 -7.13 -9.35 -0.62
CA GLY A 98 -7.29 -9.22 0.82
C GLY A 98 -8.68 -9.70 1.26
N ARG A 99 -8.70 -10.60 2.23
CA ARG A 99 -9.93 -11.21 2.74
C ARG A 99 -10.53 -10.35 3.85
N VAL A 100 -11.84 -10.11 3.76
CA VAL A 100 -12.62 -9.59 4.88
C VAL A 100 -12.95 -10.76 5.81
N LYS A 101 -12.53 -10.67 7.08
CA LYS A 101 -12.72 -11.76 8.05
C LYS A 101 -14.20 -12.03 8.37
N ASP A 102 -15.01 -10.96 8.34
CA ASP A 102 -16.42 -10.98 8.72
C ASP A 102 -17.32 -11.57 7.62
N LEU A 103 -16.95 -11.40 6.36
CA LEU A 103 -17.78 -11.81 5.22
C LEU A 103 -17.24 -13.11 4.61
N PRO A 104 -18.02 -14.20 4.57
CA PRO A 104 -17.63 -15.37 3.82
C PRO A 104 -17.62 -15.05 2.31
N GLY A 105 -16.67 -15.65 1.56
CA GLY A 105 -16.57 -15.47 0.12
C GLY A 105 -15.93 -14.15 -0.37
N VAL A 106 -15.79 -13.13 0.48
CA VAL A 106 -15.19 -11.83 0.09
C VAL A 106 -13.67 -11.84 0.31
N ARG A 107 -12.93 -12.14 -0.76
CA ARG A 107 -11.47 -12.36 -0.75
C ARG A 107 -10.66 -11.19 -1.33
N TYR A 108 -11.34 -10.17 -1.82
CA TYR A 108 -10.73 -9.06 -2.54
C TYR A 108 -11.21 -7.71 -2.01
N HIS A 109 -10.40 -6.68 -2.22
CA HIS A 109 -10.73 -5.30 -1.91
C HIS A 109 -10.62 -4.44 -3.16
N ILE A 110 -11.49 -3.45 -3.26
CA ILE A 110 -11.34 -2.37 -4.24
C ILE A 110 -10.34 -1.34 -3.70
N VAL A 111 -9.41 -0.91 -4.56
CA VAL A 111 -8.50 0.22 -4.28
C VAL A 111 -9.29 1.52 -4.41
N ARG A 112 -9.02 2.51 -3.55
CA ARG A 112 -9.71 3.81 -3.58
C ARG A 112 -8.82 4.88 -4.20
N GLY A 113 -9.43 5.83 -4.90
CA GLY A 113 -8.73 6.94 -5.56
C GLY A 113 -8.10 6.55 -6.90
N THR A 114 -8.57 5.46 -7.51
CA THR A 114 -8.07 4.93 -8.78
C THR A 114 -9.23 4.58 -9.71
N LEU A 115 -9.14 4.93 -11.01
CA LEU A 115 -10.23 4.76 -11.97
C LEU A 115 -11.51 5.45 -11.45
N ASP A 116 -12.68 4.82 -11.55
CA ASP A 116 -13.97 5.41 -11.17
C ASP A 116 -14.20 5.43 -9.64
N THR A 117 -13.26 4.87 -8.88
CA THR A 117 -13.35 4.86 -7.41
C THR A 117 -12.86 6.19 -6.84
N ALA A 118 -13.80 7.05 -6.42
CA ALA A 118 -13.45 8.27 -5.71
C ALA A 118 -12.73 7.98 -4.38
N GLY A 119 -11.92 8.94 -3.88
CA GLY A 119 -11.39 8.87 -2.51
C GLY A 119 -12.51 8.91 -1.44
N VAL A 120 -12.17 8.63 -0.19
CA VAL A 120 -13.12 8.81 0.94
C VAL A 120 -13.17 10.30 1.32
N LYS A 121 -14.37 10.88 1.40
CA LYS A 121 -14.52 12.30 1.78
C LYS A 121 -14.05 12.53 3.23
N ASN A 122 -13.46 13.68 3.51
CA ASN A 122 -13.07 14.17 4.84
C ASN A 122 -12.14 13.24 5.66
N ARG A 123 -11.35 12.37 5.01
CA ARG A 123 -10.40 11.49 5.70
C ARG A 123 -9.10 12.22 6.01
N VAL A 124 -8.82 12.44 7.29
CA VAL A 124 -7.57 13.09 7.75
C VAL A 124 -6.45 12.06 7.98
N GLN A 125 -6.77 10.92 8.60
CA GLN A 125 -5.79 9.88 8.96
C GLN A 125 -5.81 8.69 7.98
N SER A 126 -4.64 8.05 7.78
CA SER A 126 -4.46 6.93 6.83
C SER A 126 -4.91 7.26 5.40
N ARG A 127 -4.67 8.50 4.96
CA ARG A 127 -5.18 9.05 3.69
C ARG A 127 -4.76 8.26 2.45
N SER A 128 -3.53 7.73 2.45
CA SER A 128 -2.96 6.95 1.33
C SER A 128 -3.75 5.66 1.05
N LYS A 129 -4.28 5.01 2.09
CA LYS A 129 -5.09 3.79 1.95
C LYS A 129 -6.45 4.03 1.30
N TYR A 130 -6.98 5.24 1.43
CA TYR A 130 -8.33 5.61 0.98
C TYR A 130 -8.32 6.59 -0.19
N GLY A 131 -7.16 6.81 -0.83
CA GLY A 131 -7.04 7.62 -2.05
C GLY A 131 -7.31 9.12 -1.84
N VAL A 132 -6.93 9.66 -0.67
CA VAL A 132 -7.19 11.07 -0.32
C VAL A 132 -5.89 11.87 -0.37
N LYS A 133 -5.89 12.93 -1.20
CA LYS A 133 -4.76 13.87 -1.31
C LYS A 133 -4.66 14.75 -0.06
N LEU A 134 -3.46 15.23 0.23
CA LEU A 134 -3.26 16.22 1.29
C LEU A 134 -3.95 17.52 0.91
N SER A 135 -4.80 18.06 1.78
CA SER A 135 -5.42 19.37 1.53
C SER A 135 -4.37 20.48 1.74
N ALA A 136 -4.37 21.50 0.89
CA ALA A 136 -3.43 22.62 1.00
C ALA A 136 -3.46 23.29 2.39
N LYS A 137 -4.65 23.37 3.02
CA LYS A 137 -4.85 23.88 4.39
C LYS A 137 -4.13 23.06 5.48
N SER A 138 -3.90 21.77 5.26
CA SER A 138 -3.16 20.92 6.20
C SER A 138 -1.66 20.87 5.90
N ALA A 139 -1.26 21.05 4.63
CA ALA A 139 0.14 21.19 4.24
C ALA A 139 0.79 22.48 4.81
N SER A 140 0.09 23.62 4.73
CA SER A 140 0.59 24.92 5.22
C SER A 140 0.81 24.93 6.74
N LYS A 141 -0.02 24.23 7.51
CA LYS A 141 0.11 24.12 8.97
C LYS A 141 1.37 23.35 9.41
N THR A 142 1.80 22.34 8.66
CA THR A 142 3.00 21.56 9.00
C THR A 142 4.29 22.30 8.62
N GLY A 143 4.30 23.03 7.50
CA GLY A 143 5.43 23.89 7.11
C GLY A 143 5.70 25.02 8.10
N ALA A 144 4.63 25.71 8.55
CA ALA A 144 4.73 26.78 9.56
C ALA A 144 5.19 26.28 10.94
N LYS A 145 4.87 25.03 11.31
CA LYS A 145 5.29 24.43 12.59
C LYS A 145 6.75 23.95 12.55
N LYS A 146 7.25 23.53 11.38
CA LYS A 146 8.67 23.13 11.20
C LYS A 146 9.63 24.32 11.30
N ILE A 147 9.24 25.50 10.80
CA ILE A 147 10.06 26.72 10.87
C ILE A 147 10.12 27.26 12.31
N LYS A 148 9.01 27.23 13.07
CA LYS A 148 8.99 27.69 14.47
C LYS A 148 9.81 26.80 15.42
N ASN A 149 9.92 25.49 15.16
CA ASN A 149 10.74 24.58 15.97
C ASN A 149 12.24 24.60 15.62
N LEU A 150 12.65 25.28 14.55
CA LEU A 150 14.06 25.52 14.20
C LEU A 150 14.57 26.87 14.73
N LEU A 151 13.69 27.65 15.37
CA LEU A 151 14.01 28.91 16.00
C LEU A 151 13.75 28.83 17.51
N SER A 152 14.38 27.85 18.17
CA SER A 152 14.66 27.96 19.60
C SER A 152 15.84 28.94 19.77
N PRO A 153 15.70 30.01 20.55
CA PRO A 153 16.74 31.01 20.70
C PRO A 153 17.92 30.37 21.42
N TRP A 154 19.04 30.22 20.71
CA TRP A 154 20.32 30.03 21.37
C TRP A 154 20.55 31.26 22.24
N GLY A 155 20.85 31.00 23.51
CA GLY A 155 21.02 32.01 24.54
C GLY A 155 21.95 33.13 24.09
N VAL A 156 21.45 34.35 24.18
CA VAL A 156 22.18 35.58 23.90
C VAL A 156 23.17 35.79 25.04
N SER A 157 24.46 35.47 24.82
CA SER A 157 25.55 36.06 25.59
C SER A 157 26.10 37.24 24.80
N SER A 158 25.84 38.42 25.33
CA SER A 158 26.31 39.72 24.87
C SER A 158 27.80 39.75 24.56
N SER A 159 28.17 40.17 23.35
CA SER A 159 29.38 40.94 23.06
C SER A 159 29.28 41.50 21.63
N PRO A 160 29.19 42.83 21.44
CA PRO A 160 29.31 43.44 20.14
C PRO A 160 30.81 43.64 19.86
N LEU A 161 31.29 43.26 18.68
CA LEU A 161 32.28 44.00 17.90
C LEU A 161 32.64 43.20 16.65
N CYS A 162 32.48 43.88 15.51
CA CYS A 162 33.23 43.74 14.27
C CYS A 162 33.27 42.35 13.61
N PHE A 163 32.64 42.22 12.43
CA PHE A 163 33.45 42.08 11.21
C PHE A 163 32.63 42.44 9.96
N PHE A 164 33.22 43.34 9.20
CA PHE A 164 32.85 43.83 7.88
C PHE A 164 32.85 42.67 6.87
N GLY A 165 31.88 42.63 5.96
CA GLY A 165 31.86 41.62 4.89
C GLY A 165 30.83 41.92 3.82
N LEU A 166 31.23 42.77 2.86
CA LEU A 166 30.53 42.98 1.59
C LEU A 166 30.13 41.65 0.95
N CYS A 167 28.86 41.50 0.58
CA CYS A 167 28.45 40.58 -0.46
C CYS A 167 27.43 41.26 -1.37
N PHE A 168 27.92 41.65 -2.55
CA PHE A 168 27.16 42.02 -3.73
C PHE A 168 26.21 40.89 -4.14
N GLY A 169 24.98 41.25 -4.52
CA GLY A 169 24.03 40.35 -5.19
C GLY A 169 22.68 41.06 -5.29
N GLY A 170 22.37 41.80 -6.35
CA GLY A 170 22.30 41.32 -7.71
C GLY A 170 20.89 40.79 -7.98
N LYS A 171 19.94 41.71 -8.22
CA LYS A 171 18.57 41.40 -8.65
C LYS A 171 18.60 40.52 -9.90
N ILE A 172 18.01 39.33 -9.84
CA ILE A 172 17.63 38.57 -11.04
C ILE A 172 16.12 38.46 -11.06
N GLN A 173 15.52 39.32 -11.88
CA GLN A 173 14.16 39.18 -12.38
C GLN A 173 14.25 38.40 -13.69
N LYS A 174 13.59 37.24 -13.76
CA LYS A 174 13.36 36.53 -15.02
C LYS A 174 11.95 35.99 -15.03
N ASP A 175 11.05 36.86 -15.48
CA ASP A 175 9.96 36.43 -16.35
C ASP A 175 10.60 35.78 -17.58
N LEU A 176 10.11 34.61 -17.98
CA LEU A 176 10.07 34.20 -19.38
C LEU A 176 9.12 33.03 -19.53
N THR A 177 7.98 33.37 -20.13
CA THR A 177 7.02 32.48 -20.74
C THR A 177 7.62 31.88 -22.02
N LYS A 178 7.26 30.62 -22.28
CA LYS A 178 7.22 29.89 -23.58
C LYS A 178 8.41 29.01 -24.02
N PRO A 179 8.12 27.98 -24.84
CA PRO A 179 8.76 26.66 -24.80
C PRO A 179 9.62 26.35 -26.03
N GLY A 180 10.47 25.32 -25.90
CA GLY A 180 11.00 24.56 -27.03
C GLY A 180 12.52 24.56 -27.13
N VAL A 181 13.03 23.42 -27.61
CA VAL A 181 14.42 23.09 -27.95
C VAL A 181 15.26 22.49 -26.81
N TYR A 182 15.22 21.15 -26.75
CA TYR A 182 16.28 20.35 -26.14
C TYR A 182 17.41 20.16 -27.15
N PRO A 183 18.69 20.40 -26.79
CA PRO A 183 19.79 19.77 -27.50
C PRO A 183 20.43 18.67 -26.66
N PHE A 184 20.47 17.48 -27.26
CA PHE A 184 21.47 16.44 -27.03
C PHE A 184 22.87 17.05 -26.90
N ARG A 185 23.63 16.65 -25.88
CA ARG A 185 25.09 16.81 -25.93
C ARG A 185 25.79 15.67 -25.20
N ILE A 186 26.36 14.80 -26.04
CA ILE A 186 27.38 13.80 -25.75
C ILE A 186 28.66 14.53 -25.34
N PHE A 187 29.22 14.16 -24.20
CA PHE A 187 30.62 14.38 -23.81
C PHE A 187 30.91 13.21 -22.85
N GLY A 188 31.87 12.33 -23.05
CA GLY A 188 33.15 12.49 -23.73
C GLY A 188 34.16 11.83 -22.80
N LEU A 189 34.51 10.60 -23.13
CA LEU A 189 35.56 9.79 -22.51
C LEU A 189 36.85 10.62 -22.45
N LEU A 190 37.49 10.75 -21.29
CA LEU A 190 38.91 11.11 -21.25
C LEU A 190 39.65 10.24 -20.23
N VAL A 191 40.57 9.47 -20.80
CA VAL A 191 41.58 8.61 -20.21
C VAL A 191 42.59 9.47 -19.45
N PHE A 192 42.98 9.07 -18.24
CA PHE A 192 44.24 9.48 -17.64
C PHE A 192 44.89 8.27 -16.99
N THR A 193 45.87 7.73 -17.71
CA THR A 193 46.97 6.88 -17.23
C THR A 193 48.10 7.78 -16.76
N LEU A 194 48.50 7.61 -15.50
CA LEU A 194 49.88 7.47 -15.00
C LEU A 194 49.79 7.05 -13.52
#